data_AF-A0A2M7KQI3-F1
#
_entry.id   AF-A0A2M7KQI3-F1
#
_cell.length_a   1.000
_cell.length_b   1.000
_cell.length_c   1.000
_cell.angle_alpha   90.00
_cell.angle_beta   90.00
_cell.angle_gamma   90.00
#
_symmetry.space_group_name_H-M   'P 1'
#
loop_
_entity.id
_entity.type
_entity.pdbx_description
1 polymer ?
#
loop_
_entity_poly.entity_id
_entity_poly.type
_entity_poly.pdbx_seq_one_letter_code
_entity_poly.pdbx_strand_id
1 'polypeptide(L)'
;MAQSLGSRGDKRCEPVFERLLEQHRANEALAVPAVLAFAEYYRFIGDYAKSAETFLRAKDHTQASNTLANCTVEAARAYMQAGNEAEAERLYGEVAKYGYGWATGVALYDRAKRLVDLGRHDEARRLLQQPVSGQYAEQVQVVLLSTLGLSHYMTGDFASARKYCQEALTQYERLRDRLEGEGVDEKALQARTLLTLMGQWSRQPFVCEPREIRVVAAKTGERATAITRRFTISSSRPLRFTASTDAADVQAWLEDTGWGRPTSDSERTQSEIAGYIRISLGTRPAARTATLILSSPDIAGVELRVPIRLDTPVDGNAGTAAPELAGQEEVTTMKAVPSEAVESGGALK
;
A
#
# COMPACT_ATOMS: atom_id res chain seq x y z
N MET A 1 -22.67 -0.35 -35.94
CA MET A 1 -23.80 -1.24 -35.54
C MET A 1 -23.37 -2.32 -34.55
N ALA A 2 -22.42 -3.21 -34.91
CA ALA A 2 -21.96 -4.31 -34.03
C ALA A 2 -21.56 -3.85 -32.62
N GLN A 3 -20.69 -2.83 -32.52
CA GLN A 3 -20.27 -2.26 -31.22
C GLN A 3 -21.44 -1.74 -30.37
N SER A 4 -22.45 -1.12 -30.98
CA SER A 4 -23.61 -0.59 -30.25
C SER A 4 -24.54 -1.68 -29.72
N LEU A 5 -24.60 -2.83 -30.40
CA LEU A 5 -25.29 -4.03 -29.90
C LEU A 5 -24.46 -4.68 -28.79
N GLY A 6 -23.14 -4.81 -29.02
CA GLY A 6 -22.20 -5.38 -28.06
C GLY A 6 -22.15 -4.63 -26.73
N SER A 7 -22.16 -3.30 -26.76
CA SER A 7 -22.17 -2.46 -25.55
C SER A 7 -23.45 -2.59 -24.71
N ARG A 8 -24.49 -3.27 -25.23
CA ARG A 8 -25.74 -3.58 -24.53
C ARG A 8 -25.86 -5.06 -24.14
N GLY A 9 -24.81 -5.86 -24.40
CA GLY A 9 -24.84 -7.30 -24.19
C GLY A 9 -25.73 -8.06 -25.20
N ASP A 10 -26.15 -7.43 -26.29
CA ASP A 10 -27.09 -8.04 -27.24
C ASP A 10 -26.40 -9.05 -28.14
N LYS A 11 -26.78 -10.32 -28.00
CA LYS A 11 -26.23 -11.47 -28.75
C LYS A 11 -26.32 -11.34 -30.27
N ARG A 12 -27.22 -10.50 -30.79
CA ARG A 12 -27.28 -10.22 -32.23
C ARG A 12 -26.01 -9.57 -32.78
N CYS A 13 -25.10 -9.08 -31.93
CA CYS A 13 -23.79 -8.58 -32.37
C CYS A 13 -22.87 -9.70 -32.90
N GLU A 14 -22.98 -10.94 -32.40
CA GLU A 14 -22.09 -12.05 -32.74
C GLU A 14 -22.03 -12.31 -34.26
N PRO A 15 -23.15 -12.59 -34.98
CA PRO A 15 -23.09 -12.83 -36.42
C PRO A 15 -22.65 -11.59 -37.23
N VAL A 16 -22.78 -10.39 -36.67
CA VAL A 16 -22.31 -9.16 -37.32
C VAL A 16 -20.79 -9.06 -37.21
N PHE A 17 -20.21 -9.35 -36.04
CA PHE A 17 -18.76 -9.41 -35.87
C PHE A 17 -18.14 -10.52 -36.71
N GLU A 18 -18.73 -11.72 -36.73
CA GLU A 18 -18.22 -12.82 -37.57
C GLU A 18 -18.18 -12.45 -39.05
N ARG A 19 -19.25 -11.82 -39.56
CA ARG A 19 -19.29 -11.35 -40.95
C ARG A 19 -18.22 -10.29 -41.22
N LEU A 20 -18.01 -9.35 -40.28
CA LEU A 20 -16.98 -8.32 -40.42
C LEU A 20 -15.58 -8.93 -40.48
N LEU A 21 -15.28 -9.91 -39.63
CA LEU A 21 -13.99 -10.60 -39.61
C LEU A 21 -13.75 -11.38 -40.90
N GLU A 22 -14.78 -12.02 -41.45
CA GLU A 22 -14.65 -12.73 -42.73
C GLU A 22 -14.49 -11.76 -43.91
N GLN A 23 -15.33 -10.71 -43.99
CA GLN A 23 -15.28 -9.73 -45.08
C GLN A 23 -13.96 -8.95 -45.12
N HIS A 24 -13.33 -8.74 -43.95
CA HIS A 24 -12.11 -7.97 -43.81
C HIS A 24 -10.91 -8.83 -43.44
N ARG A 25 -10.95 -10.13 -43.72
CA ARG A 25 -9.90 -11.08 -43.29
C ARG A 25 -8.48 -10.64 -43.64
N ALA A 26 -8.29 -10.05 -44.81
CA ALA A 26 -7.00 -9.55 -45.30
C ALA A 26 -6.74 -8.05 -45.02
N ASN A 27 -7.68 -7.35 -44.40
CA ASN A 27 -7.56 -5.94 -44.05
C ASN A 27 -7.36 -5.79 -42.54
N GLU A 28 -6.10 -5.82 -42.12
CA GLU A 28 -5.68 -5.73 -40.72
C GLU A 28 -6.29 -4.53 -39.98
N ALA A 29 -6.32 -3.36 -40.63
CA ALA A 29 -6.82 -2.12 -40.04
C ALA A 29 -8.32 -2.17 -39.68
N LEU A 30 -9.08 -3.10 -40.27
CA LEU A 30 -10.49 -3.32 -39.95
C LEU A 30 -10.70 -4.59 -39.13
N ALA A 31 -9.97 -5.66 -39.41
CA ALA A 31 -10.14 -6.94 -38.73
C ALA A 31 -9.63 -6.92 -37.29
N VAL A 32 -8.46 -6.34 -37.01
CA VAL A 32 -7.90 -6.31 -35.63
C VAL A 32 -8.82 -5.54 -34.68
N PRO A 33 -9.30 -4.32 -34.98
CA PRO A 33 -10.25 -3.64 -34.11
C PRO A 33 -11.56 -4.43 -33.93
N ALA A 34 -12.01 -5.17 -34.94
CA ALA A 34 -13.19 -6.04 -34.82
C ALA A 34 -12.94 -7.23 -33.89
N VAL A 35 -11.76 -7.86 -33.93
CA VAL A 35 -11.35 -8.92 -32.97
C VAL A 35 -11.39 -8.37 -31.55
N LEU A 36 -10.74 -7.23 -31.31
CA LEU A 36 -10.69 -6.60 -29.98
C LEU A 36 -12.10 -6.30 -29.47
N ALA A 37 -12.92 -5.60 -30.26
CA ALA A 37 -14.29 -5.25 -29.86
C ALA A 37 -15.18 -6.48 -29.62
N PHE A 38 -14.95 -7.57 -30.36
CA PHE A 38 -15.71 -8.79 -30.18
C PHE A 38 -15.29 -9.56 -28.91
N ALA A 39 -13.99 -9.61 -28.62
CA ALA A 39 -13.49 -10.17 -27.38
C ALA A 39 -13.96 -9.37 -26.14
N GLU A 40 -13.98 -8.03 -26.23
CA GLU A 40 -14.56 -7.15 -25.20
C GLU A 40 -16.04 -7.41 -24.97
N TYR A 41 -16.81 -7.69 -26.03
CA TYR A 41 -18.23 -8.07 -25.89
C TYR A 41 -18.39 -9.33 -25.02
N TYR A 42 -17.63 -10.39 -25.31
CA TYR A 42 -17.70 -11.61 -24.51
C TYR A 42 -17.28 -11.38 -23.06
N ARG A 43 -16.27 -10.53 -22.84
CA ARG A 43 -15.84 -10.13 -21.49
C ARG A 43 -16.94 -9.38 -20.74
N PHE A 44 -17.62 -8.46 -21.43
CA PHE A 44 -18.72 -7.66 -20.87
C PHE A 44 -19.90 -8.54 -20.40
N ILE A 45 -20.23 -9.61 -21.13
CA ILE A 45 -21.30 -10.53 -20.73
C ILE A 45 -20.83 -11.64 -19.77
N GLY A 46 -19.55 -11.64 -19.37
CA GLY A 46 -18.96 -12.62 -18.45
C GLY A 46 -18.55 -13.95 -19.08
N ASP A 47 -18.56 -14.09 -20.41
CA ASP A 47 -18.05 -15.28 -21.12
C ASP A 47 -16.54 -15.14 -21.36
N TYR A 48 -15.79 -15.21 -20.27
CA TYR A 48 -14.35 -14.96 -20.28
C TYR A 48 -13.56 -15.97 -21.13
N ALA A 49 -14.01 -17.22 -21.23
CA ALA A 49 -13.37 -18.23 -22.07
C ALA A 49 -13.47 -17.85 -23.55
N LYS A 50 -14.68 -17.50 -24.04
CA LYS A 50 -14.83 -17.03 -25.43
C LYS A 50 -14.13 -15.70 -25.68
N SER A 51 -14.06 -14.82 -24.69
CA SER A 51 -13.27 -13.59 -24.80
C SER A 51 -11.81 -13.91 -25.09
N ALA A 52 -11.21 -14.84 -24.34
CA ALA A 52 -9.83 -15.27 -24.54
C ALA A 52 -9.62 -15.92 -25.92
N GLU A 53 -10.47 -16.87 -26.29
CA GLU A 53 -10.43 -17.51 -27.63
C GLU A 53 -10.53 -16.48 -28.75
N THR A 54 -11.38 -15.45 -28.58
CA THR A 54 -11.58 -14.40 -29.56
C THR A 54 -10.33 -13.53 -29.71
N PHE A 55 -9.68 -13.11 -28.61
CA PHE A 55 -8.41 -12.38 -28.69
C PHE A 55 -7.34 -13.17 -29.47
N LEU A 56 -7.26 -14.48 -29.26
CA LEU A 56 -6.27 -15.33 -29.95
C LEU A 56 -6.50 -15.45 -31.47
N ARG A 57 -7.67 -15.06 -31.98
CA ARG A 57 -7.95 -14.98 -33.43
C ARG A 57 -7.21 -13.84 -34.12
N ALA A 58 -6.60 -12.90 -33.38
CA ALA A 58 -5.82 -11.82 -33.98
C ALA A 58 -4.72 -12.34 -34.95
N LYS A 59 -4.13 -13.52 -34.65
CA LYS A 59 -3.12 -14.17 -35.52
C LYS A 59 -3.62 -14.53 -36.92
N ASP A 60 -4.93 -14.65 -37.10
CA ASP A 60 -5.53 -14.96 -38.40
C ASP A 60 -5.66 -13.71 -39.28
N HIS A 61 -5.40 -12.52 -38.71
CA HIS A 61 -5.68 -11.21 -39.30
C HIS A 61 -4.48 -10.26 -39.30
N THR A 62 -3.43 -10.55 -38.53
CA THR A 62 -2.21 -9.73 -38.46
C THR A 62 -0.96 -10.58 -38.19
N GLN A 63 0.19 -10.09 -38.63
CA GLN A 63 1.52 -10.60 -38.25
C GLN A 63 2.29 -9.59 -37.36
N ALA A 64 1.67 -8.47 -36.99
CA ALA A 64 2.28 -7.43 -36.19
C ALA A 64 2.51 -7.92 -34.76
N SER A 65 3.79 -8.06 -34.37
CA SER A 65 4.20 -8.61 -33.08
C SER A 65 3.58 -7.90 -31.88
N ASN A 66 3.45 -6.58 -31.91
CA ASN A 66 2.85 -5.80 -30.83
C ASN A 66 1.37 -6.15 -30.61
N THR A 67 0.59 -6.26 -31.69
CA THR A 67 -0.83 -6.64 -31.64
C THR A 67 -0.99 -8.06 -31.11
N LEU A 68 -0.19 -9.00 -31.61
CA LEU A 68 -0.24 -10.40 -31.17
C LEU A 68 0.15 -10.55 -29.70
N ALA A 69 1.18 -9.81 -29.26
CA ALA A 69 1.60 -9.82 -27.86
C ALA A 69 0.52 -9.25 -26.94
N ASN A 70 -0.08 -8.11 -27.28
CA ASN A 70 -1.16 -7.51 -26.50
C ASN A 70 -2.39 -8.42 -26.44
N CYS A 71 -2.83 -8.98 -27.56
CA CYS A 71 -3.96 -9.92 -27.58
C CYS A 71 -3.68 -11.18 -26.77
N THR A 72 -2.42 -11.65 -26.74
CA THR A 72 -2.02 -12.81 -25.92
C THR A 72 -2.10 -12.49 -24.42
N VAL A 73 -1.68 -11.29 -23.99
CA VAL A 73 -1.84 -10.82 -22.61
C VAL A 73 -3.31 -10.72 -22.23
N GLU A 74 -4.15 -10.11 -23.09
CA GLU A 74 -5.59 -9.97 -22.83
C GLU A 74 -6.30 -11.33 -22.80
N ALA A 75 -5.91 -12.27 -23.65
CA ALA A 75 -6.40 -13.64 -23.59
C ALA A 75 -6.01 -14.34 -22.28
N ALA A 76 -4.77 -14.15 -21.80
CA ALA A 76 -4.33 -14.70 -20.52
C ALA A 76 -5.15 -14.13 -19.35
N ARG A 77 -5.40 -12.81 -19.34
CA ARG A 77 -6.27 -12.14 -18.34
C ARG A 77 -7.69 -12.70 -18.36
N ALA A 78 -8.26 -12.88 -19.55
CA ALA A 78 -9.60 -13.44 -19.70
C ALA A 78 -9.65 -14.91 -19.21
N TYR A 79 -8.68 -15.76 -19.56
CA TYR A 79 -8.63 -17.12 -19.00
C TYR A 79 -8.45 -17.14 -17.48
N MET A 80 -7.68 -16.21 -16.92
CA MET A 80 -7.57 -16.06 -15.46
C MET A 80 -8.93 -15.75 -14.83
N GLN A 81 -9.71 -14.84 -15.42
CA GLN A 81 -11.07 -14.51 -14.97
C GLN A 81 -12.05 -15.67 -15.15
N ALA A 82 -11.84 -16.53 -16.14
CA ALA A 82 -12.59 -17.77 -16.34
C ALA A 82 -12.23 -18.87 -15.32
N GLY A 83 -11.21 -18.68 -14.49
CA GLY A 83 -10.66 -19.70 -13.59
C GLY A 83 -9.77 -20.73 -14.28
N ASN A 84 -9.41 -20.53 -15.56
CA ASN A 84 -8.48 -21.40 -16.29
C ASN A 84 -7.03 -20.92 -16.13
N GLU A 85 -6.49 -21.11 -14.93
CA GLU A 85 -5.18 -20.58 -14.55
C GLU A 85 -4.03 -21.20 -15.36
N ALA A 86 -4.12 -22.50 -15.66
CA ALA A 86 -3.07 -23.21 -16.39
C ALA A 86 -2.87 -22.62 -17.78
N GLU A 87 -3.96 -22.33 -18.48
CA GLU A 87 -3.90 -21.73 -19.81
C GLU A 87 -3.46 -20.27 -19.75
N ALA A 88 -3.90 -19.51 -18.75
CA ALA A 88 -3.43 -18.14 -18.53
C ALA A 88 -1.90 -18.09 -18.31
N GLU A 89 -1.36 -18.95 -17.45
CA GLU A 89 0.10 -19.02 -17.20
C GLU A 89 0.88 -19.45 -18.45
N ARG A 90 0.35 -20.40 -19.24
CA ARG A 90 0.95 -20.79 -20.51
C ARG A 90 1.04 -19.59 -21.46
N LEU A 91 -0.07 -18.86 -21.64
CA LEU A 91 -0.12 -17.69 -22.53
C LEU A 91 0.81 -16.57 -22.07
N TYR A 92 0.82 -16.23 -20.77
CA TYR A 92 1.76 -15.23 -20.28
C TYR A 92 3.23 -15.62 -20.55
N GLY A 93 3.58 -16.89 -20.41
CA GLY A 93 4.92 -17.40 -20.74
C GLY A 93 5.29 -17.28 -22.22
N GLU A 94 4.29 -17.24 -23.10
CA GLU A 94 4.51 -17.12 -24.55
C GLU A 94 4.69 -15.68 -25.03
N VAL A 95 4.28 -14.66 -24.27
CA VAL A 95 4.27 -13.26 -24.73
C VAL A 95 5.67 -12.79 -25.18
N ALA A 96 6.73 -13.25 -24.52
CA ALA A 96 8.11 -12.88 -24.86
C ALA A 96 8.52 -13.28 -26.29
N LYS A 97 7.88 -14.32 -26.87
CA LYS A 97 8.20 -14.79 -28.23
C LYS A 97 7.93 -13.75 -29.32
N TYR A 98 7.07 -12.76 -29.03
CA TYR A 98 6.73 -11.69 -29.96
C TYR A 98 7.77 -10.54 -29.94
N GLY A 99 8.65 -10.47 -28.94
CA GLY A 99 9.68 -9.42 -28.87
C GLY A 99 9.15 -8.00 -28.58
N TYR A 100 7.90 -7.88 -28.12
CA TYR A 100 7.29 -6.61 -27.73
C TYR A 100 7.47 -6.40 -26.21
N GLY A 101 8.34 -5.45 -25.85
CA GLY A 101 8.79 -5.24 -24.48
C GLY A 101 7.65 -4.89 -23.52
N TRP A 102 6.77 -3.97 -23.92
CA TRP A 102 5.59 -3.59 -23.12
C TRP A 102 4.77 -4.80 -22.67
N ALA A 103 4.23 -5.58 -23.62
CA ALA A 103 3.40 -6.73 -23.29
C ALA A 103 4.15 -7.79 -22.47
N THR A 104 5.43 -8.00 -22.77
CA THR A 104 6.27 -8.94 -22.01
C THR A 104 6.38 -8.52 -20.53
N GLY A 105 6.68 -7.25 -20.27
CA GLY A 105 6.75 -6.74 -18.90
C GLY A 105 5.38 -6.70 -18.21
N VAL A 106 4.29 -6.42 -18.94
CA VAL A 106 2.92 -6.49 -18.41
C VAL A 106 2.57 -7.93 -17.99
N ALA A 107 2.94 -8.92 -18.80
CA ALA A 107 2.75 -10.34 -18.46
C ALA A 107 3.50 -10.73 -17.18
N LEU A 108 4.75 -10.26 -17.02
CA LEU A 108 5.53 -10.48 -15.79
C LEU A 108 4.88 -9.78 -14.59
N TYR A 109 4.43 -8.53 -14.77
CA TYR A 109 3.75 -7.76 -13.73
C TYR A 109 2.46 -8.45 -13.24
N ASP A 110 1.58 -8.88 -14.16
CA ASP A 110 0.30 -9.50 -13.81
C ASP A 110 0.50 -10.78 -12.99
N ARG A 111 1.40 -11.65 -13.44
CA ARG A 111 1.78 -12.88 -12.74
C ARG A 111 2.40 -12.60 -11.39
N ALA A 112 3.29 -11.60 -11.30
CA ALA A 112 3.93 -11.22 -10.04
C ALA A 112 2.92 -10.64 -9.04
N LYS A 113 1.99 -9.80 -9.50
CA LYS A 113 0.91 -9.26 -8.66
C LYS A 113 0.10 -10.40 -8.04
N ARG A 114 -0.25 -11.41 -8.83
CA ARG A 114 -0.94 -12.59 -8.33
C ARG A 114 -0.15 -13.34 -7.26
N LEU A 115 1.16 -13.53 -7.47
CA LEU A 115 2.03 -14.14 -6.47
C LEU A 115 2.09 -13.32 -5.18
N VAL A 116 2.11 -11.98 -5.28
CA VAL A 116 2.02 -11.07 -4.14
C VAL A 116 0.69 -11.24 -3.39
N ASP A 117 -0.44 -11.32 -4.10
CA ASP A 117 -1.77 -11.51 -3.49
C ASP A 117 -1.88 -12.86 -2.76
N LEU A 118 -1.11 -13.87 -3.21
CA LEU A 118 -0.97 -15.18 -2.56
C LEU A 118 0.09 -15.23 -1.46
N GLY A 119 0.74 -14.10 -1.14
CA GLY A 119 1.84 -14.03 -0.16
C GLY A 119 3.17 -14.65 -0.60
N ARG A 120 3.30 -15.06 -1.87
CA ARG A 120 4.50 -15.69 -2.47
C ARG A 120 5.49 -14.62 -2.97
N HIS A 121 5.91 -13.75 -2.06
CA HIS A 121 6.71 -12.55 -2.39
C HIS A 121 8.06 -12.85 -3.05
N ASP A 122 8.76 -13.89 -2.63
CA ASP A 122 10.08 -14.22 -3.20
C ASP A 122 9.99 -14.70 -4.64
N GLU A 123 8.96 -15.47 -4.98
CA GLU A 123 8.70 -15.89 -6.36
C GLU A 123 8.28 -14.71 -7.24
N ALA A 124 7.44 -13.81 -6.70
CA ALA A 124 7.08 -12.57 -7.38
C ALA A 124 8.32 -11.72 -7.71
N ARG A 125 9.26 -11.57 -6.77
CA ARG A 125 10.51 -10.81 -6.97
C ARG A 125 11.37 -11.40 -8.06
N ARG A 126 11.55 -12.73 -8.07
CA ARG A 126 12.31 -13.41 -9.14
C ARG A 126 11.69 -13.14 -10.51
N LEU A 127 10.37 -13.12 -10.59
CA LEU A 127 9.66 -12.84 -11.84
C LEU A 127 9.85 -11.38 -12.30
N LEU A 128 9.70 -10.42 -11.38
CA LEU A 128 9.85 -8.99 -11.67
C LEU A 128 11.29 -8.57 -12.02
N GLN A 129 12.28 -9.38 -11.68
CA GLN A 129 13.69 -9.18 -12.02
C GLN A 129 14.07 -9.76 -13.38
N GLN A 130 13.17 -10.46 -14.07
CA GLN A 130 13.47 -11.00 -15.39
C GLN A 130 13.70 -9.85 -16.39
N PRO A 131 14.73 -9.98 -17.26
CA PRO A 131 15.04 -8.93 -18.22
C PRO A 131 13.91 -8.79 -19.24
N VAL A 132 13.56 -7.55 -19.55
CA VAL A 132 12.62 -7.22 -20.63
C VAL A 132 13.36 -6.43 -21.70
N SER A 133 13.17 -6.82 -22.95
CA SER A 133 13.76 -6.17 -24.12
C SER A 133 12.71 -5.88 -25.18
N GLY A 134 13.00 -4.96 -26.09
CA GLY A 134 12.11 -4.59 -27.19
C GLY A 134 11.44 -3.23 -26.96
N GLN A 135 10.46 -2.92 -27.80
CA GLN A 135 9.77 -1.62 -27.75
C GLN A 135 9.11 -1.43 -26.38
N TYR A 136 9.32 -0.24 -25.83
CA TYR A 136 8.82 0.20 -24.51
C TYR A 136 9.33 -0.60 -23.28
N ALA A 137 10.48 -1.28 -23.41
CA ALA A 137 11.11 -1.97 -22.28
C ALA A 137 11.47 -1.01 -21.12
N GLU A 138 11.88 0.23 -21.42
CA GLU A 138 12.20 1.24 -20.41
C GLU A 138 10.99 1.69 -19.59
N GLN A 139 9.82 1.83 -20.23
CA GLN A 139 8.57 2.23 -19.60
C GLN A 139 8.07 1.11 -18.69
N VAL A 140 8.06 -0.13 -19.17
CA VAL A 140 7.61 -1.25 -18.34
C VAL A 140 8.59 -1.56 -17.21
N GLN A 141 9.88 -1.21 -17.34
CA GLN A 141 10.83 -1.30 -16.23
C GLN A 141 10.39 -0.45 -15.02
N VAL A 142 9.76 0.72 -15.23
CA VAL A 142 9.17 1.52 -14.13
C VAL A 142 8.09 0.74 -13.40
N VAL A 143 7.22 0.04 -14.16
CA VAL A 143 6.15 -0.80 -13.60
C VAL A 143 6.73 -1.94 -12.77
N LEU A 144 7.74 -2.64 -13.29
CA LEU A 144 8.40 -3.75 -12.61
C LEU A 144 9.13 -3.30 -11.33
N LEU A 145 9.90 -2.21 -11.40
CA LEU A 145 10.63 -1.66 -10.25
C LEU A 145 9.69 -1.17 -9.15
N SER A 146 8.61 -0.46 -9.52
CA SER A 146 7.61 0.00 -8.54
C SER A 146 6.95 -1.19 -7.83
N THR A 147 6.65 -2.26 -8.58
CA THR A 147 6.05 -3.48 -8.03
C THR A 147 7.04 -4.27 -7.16
N LEU A 148 8.34 -4.28 -7.50
CA LEU A 148 9.39 -4.80 -6.62
C LEU A 148 9.44 -4.02 -5.30
N GLY A 149 9.40 -2.69 -5.38
CA GLY A 149 9.34 -1.81 -4.21
C GLY A 149 8.16 -2.14 -3.31
N LEU A 150 6.96 -2.31 -3.89
CA LEU A 150 5.76 -2.74 -3.16
C LEU A 150 5.95 -4.12 -2.51
N SER A 151 6.49 -5.10 -3.24
CA SER A 151 6.71 -6.45 -2.71
C SER A 151 7.66 -6.46 -1.52
N HIS A 152 8.73 -5.67 -1.54
CA HIS A 152 9.63 -5.51 -0.39
C HIS A 152 8.97 -4.76 0.77
N TYR A 153 8.17 -3.73 0.45
CA TYR A 153 7.43 -2.98 1.46
C TYR A 153 6.46 -3.88 2.25
N MET A 154 5.74 -4.76 1.55
CA MET A 154 4.78 -5.70 2.15
C MET A 154 5.44 -6.70 3.11
N THR A 155 6.68 -7.12 2.87
CA THR A 155 7.41 -8.01 3.79
C THR A 155 8.27 -7.26 4.80
N GLY A 156 8.17 -5.93 4.86
CA GLY A 156 8.92 -5.09 5.80
C GLY A 156 10.39 -4.84 5.47
N ASP A 157 10.88 -5.25 4.29
CA ASP A 157 12.24 -4.93 3.83
C ASP A 157 12.28 -3.51 3.25
N PHE A 158 12.29 -2.52 4.14
CA PHE A 158 12.22 -1.12 3.75
C PHE A 158 13.45 -0.59 3.05
N ALA A 159 14.62 -1.17 3.31
CA ALA A 159 15.85 -0.76 2.63
C ALA A 159 15.74 -1.07 1.13
N SER A 160 15.38 -2.31 0.79
CA SER A 160 15.15 -2.72 -0.60
C SER A 160 13.94 -2.02 -1.23
N ALA A 161 12.85 -1.88 -0.48
CA ALA A 161 11.66 -1.17 -0.97
C ALA A 161 11.99 0.27 -1.37
N ARG A 162 12.71 1.00 -0.51
CA ARG A 162 13.17 2.37 -0.78
C ARG A 162 14.04 2.42 -2.02
N LYS A 163 15.03 1.51 -2.11
CA LYS A 163 15.93 1.41 -3.28
C LYS A 163 15.13 1.25 -4.58
N TYR A 164 14.26 0.26 -4.66
CA TYR A 164 13.50 -0.02 -5.89
C TYR A 164 12.49 1.09 -6.24
N CYS A 165 11.84 1.73 -5.25
CA CYS A 165 10.99 2.89 -5.51
C CYS A 165 11.79 4.09 -6.04
N GLN A 166 12.99 4.34 -5.50
CA GLN A 166 13.87 5.41 -6.00
C GLN A 166 14.38 5.13 -7.42
N GLU A 167 14.75 3.87 -7.70
CA GLU A 167 15.13 3.44 -9.05
C GLU A 167 13.96 3.60 -10.04
N ALA A 168 12.74 3.22 -9.66
CA ALA A 168 11.54 3.40 -10.47
C ALA A 168 11.30 4.87 -10.83
N LEU A 169 11.40 5.77 -9.86
CA LEU A 169 11.23 7.22 -10.06
C LEU A 169 12.35 7.81 -10.92
N THR A 170 13.59 7.42 -10.66
CA THR A 170 14.74 7.87 -11.47
C THR A 170 14.60 7.45 -12.92
N GLN A 171 14.14 6.22 -13.16
CA GLN A 171 13.87 5.72 -14.50
C GLN A 171 12.72 6.50 -15.14
N TYR A 172 11.62 6.70 -14.41
CA TYR A 172 10.45 7.45 -14.87
C TYR A 172 10.78 8.90 -15.28
N GLU A 173 11.65 9.58 -14.52
CA GLU A 173 12.11 10.93 -14.83
C GLU A 173 12.97 11.01 -16.12
N ARG A 174 13.63 9.90 -16.48
CA ARG A 174 14.46 9.80 -17.70
C ARG A 174 13.66 9.41 -18.95
N LEU A 175 12.43 8.93 -18.80
CA LEU A 175 11.59 8.55 -19.93
C LEU A 175 11.32 9.76 -20.84
N ARG A 176 11.64 9.61 -22.12
CA ARG A 176 11.29 10.60 -23.15
C ARG A 176 9.83 10.50 -23.58
N ASP A 177 9.28 9.29 -23.55
CA ASP A 177 7.89 8.96 -23.86
C ASP A 177 7.30 8.17 -22.69
N ARG A 178 6.24 8.71 -22.08
CA ARG A 178 5.64 8.17 -20.85
C ARG A 178 4.50 7.20 -21.09
N LEU A 179 4.08 7.00 -22.35
CA LEU A 179 2.90 6.19 -22.70
C LEU A 179 1.67 6.60 -21.86
N GLU A 180 1.16 7.81 -22.11
CA GLU A 180 -0.02 8.31 -21.40
C GLU A 180 -1.20 7.32 -21.49
N GLY A 181 -1.82 7.04 -20.35
CA GLY A 181 -2.95 6.10 -20.25
C GLY A 181 -2.58 4.63 -20.04
N GLU A 182 -1.31 4.26 -20.16
CA GLU A 182 -0.83 2.88 -19.95
C GLU A 182 -0.45 2.57 -18.49
N GLY A 183 -0.81 3.48 -17.56
CA GLY A 183 -0.63 3.29 -16.11
C GLY A 183 0.80 3.47 -15.58
N VAL A 184 1.77 3.88 -16.41
CA VAL A 184 3.16 4.14 -15.98
C VAL A 184 3.20 5.24 -14.91
N ASP A 185 2.45 6.32 -15.12
CA ASP A 185 2.35 7.44 -14.18
C ASP A 185 1.77 7.02 -12.83
N GLU A 186 0.77 6.13 -12.83
CA GLU A 186 0.19 5.57 -11.61
C GLU A 186 1.23 4.76 -10.82
N LYS A 187 2.10 4.03 -11.53
CA LYS A 187 3.19 3.27 -10.89
C LYS A 187 4.28 4.15 -10.34
N ALA A 188 4.60 5.27 -10.99
CA ALA A 188 5.48 6.27 -10.43
C ALA A 188 4.86 6.93 -9.19
N LEU A 189 3.57 7.26 -9.23
CA LEU A 189 2.84 7.78 -8.07
C LEU A 189 2.83 6.78 -6.91
N GLN A 190 2.58 5.50 -7.18
CA GLN A 190 2.67 4.43 -6.18
C GLN A 190 4.05 4.39 -5.52
N ALA A 191 5.13 4.43 -6.29
CA ALA A 191 6.49 4.46 -5.75
C ALA A 191 6.74 5.69 -4.85
N ARG A 192 6.24 6.86 -5.24
CA ARG A 192 6.32 8.09 -4.44
C ARG A 192 5.53 7.98 -3.14
N THR A 193 4.32 7.44 -3.19
CA THR A 193 3.49 7.19 -2.00
C THR A 193 4.19 6.24 -1.04
N LEU A 194 4.77 5.14 -1.53
CA LEU A 194 5.52 4.21 -0.68
C LEU A 194 6.74 4.86 -0.02
N LEU A 195 7.49 5.70 -0.75
CA LEU A 195 8.61 6.46 -0.17
C LEU A 195 8.15 7.43 0.93
N THR A 196 7.03 8.12 0.72
CA THR A 196 6.43 8.97 1.75
C THR A 196 6.03 8.18 2.98
N LEU A 197 5.34 7.04 2.81
CA LEU A 197 4.93 6.17 3.90
C LEU A 197 6.12 5.62 4.68
N MET A 198 7.16 5.14 3.99
CA MET A 198 8.40 4.69 4.63
C MET A 198 9.13 5.83 5.35
N GLY A 199 9.11 7.04 4.79
CA GLY A 199 9.66 8.24 5.41
C GLY A 199 8.91 8.62 6.69
N GLN A 200 7.58 8.63 6.66
CA GLN A 200 6.73 8.85 7.83
C GLN A 200 6.97 7.79 8.89
N TRP A 201 6.98 6.52 8.49
CA TRP A 201 7.26 5.39 9.38
C TRP A 201 8.62 5.52 10.07
N SER A 202 9.66 5.90 9.33
CA SER A 202 11.00 6.11 9.91
C SER A 202 11.09 7.26 10.90
N ARG A 203 10.16 8.23 10.85
CA ARG A 203 10.11 9.37 11.77
C ARG A 203 9.21 9.10 12.97
N GLN A 204 8.06 8.49 12.74
CA GLN A 204 7.03 8.25 13.75
C GLN A 204 6.23 6.99 13.37
N PRO A 205 6.71 5.79 13.74
CA PRO A 205 6.05 4.53 13.37
C PRO A 205 4.75 4.27 14.14
N PHE A 206 4.51 5.00 15.21
CA PHE A 206 3.27 4.95 15.97
C PHE A 206 3.01 6.29 16.66
N VAL A 207 1.73 6.54 16.92
CA VAL A 207 1.22 7.73 17.63
C VAL A 207 0.51 7.28 18.90
N CYS A 208 0.44 8.17 19.90
CA CYS A 208 -0.33 7.96 21.12
C CYS A 208 -1.32 9.11 21.29
N GLU A 209 -2.58 8.78 21.53
CA GLU A 209 -3.64 9.74 21.84
C GLU A 209 -4.23 9.46 23.24
N PRO A 210 -4.33 10.49 24.12
CA PRO A 210 -3.91 11.86 23.89
C PRO A 210 -2.37 12.00 23.88
N ARG A 211 -1.85 13.00 23.17
CA ARG A 211 -0.40 13.34 23.16
C ARG A 211 0.13 13.86 24.51
N GLU A 212 -0.76 14.27 25.41
CA GLU A 212 -0.47 14.64 26.79
C GLU A 212 -1.58 14.05 27.67
N ILE A 213 -1.22 13.31 28.71
CA ILE A 213 -2.20 12.73 29.64
C ILE A 213 -2.33 13.66 30.86
N ARG A 214 -3.44 14.39 30.93
CA ARG A 214 -3.75 15.27 32.07
C ARG A 214 -4.58 14.56 33.12
N VAL A 215 -4.15 14.67 34.37
CA VAL A 215 -4.84 14.15 35.53
C VAL A 215 -5.01 15.23 36.57
N VAL A 216 -6.27 15.62 36.79
CA VAL A 216 -6.66 16.54 37.85
C VAL A 216 -7.03 15.70 39.08
N ALA A 217 -6.36 15.95 40.21
CA ALA A 217 -6.71 15.30 41.46
C ALA A 217 -8.14 15.72 41.90
N ALA A 218 -8.91 14.77 42.44
CA ALA A 218 -10.25 15.06 42.94
C ALA A 218 -10.20 16.09 44.08
N LYS A 219 -11.28 16.88 44.25
CA LYS A 219 -11.38 17.84 45.35
C LYS A 219 -11.22 17.14 46.69
N THR A 220 -10.48 17.79 47.58
CA THR A 220 -10.15 17.40 48.95
C THR A 220 -11.40 16.92 49.71
N GLY A 221 -11.53 15.60 49.86
CA GLY A 221 -12.67 14.97 50.56
C GLY A 221 -12.91 13.51 50.15
N GLU A 222 -12.69 13.19 48.88
CA GLU A 222 -12.70 11.80 48.39
C GLU A 222 -11.29 11.22 48.46
N ARG A 223 -11.10 10.14 49.24
CA ARG A 223 -9.84 9.38 49.30
C ARG A 223 -9.68 8.53 48.03
N ALA A 224 -9.61 9.16 46.86
CA ALA A 224 -9.15 8.47 45.67
C ALA A 224 -7.66 8.15 45.86
N THR A 225 -7.34 6.90 46.14
CA THR A 225 -5.95 6.44 46.31
C THR A 225 -5.23 6.33 44.97
N ALA A 226 -5.97 6.23 43.87
CA ALA A 226 -5.43 6.23 42.51
C ALA A 226 -6.44 6.77 41.48
N ILE A 227 -5.94 7.31 40.37
CA ILE A 227 -6.72 7.67 39.18
C ILE A 227 -6.23 6.85 37.99
N THR A 228 -7.17 6.30 37.22
CA THR A 228 -6.88 5.63 35.95
C THR A 228 -7.23 6.53 34.76
N ARG A 229 -6.39 6.54 33.72
CA ARG A 229 -6.64 7.17 32.42
C ARG A 229 -6.32 6.20 31.30
N ARG A 230 -7.15 6.25 30.25
CA ARG A 230 -6.96 5.49 29.02
C ARG A 230 -6.19 6.34 28.01
N PHE A 231 -5.35 5.68 27.23
CA PHE A 231 -4.73 6.20 26.02
C PHE A 231 -4.86 5.15 24.90
N THR A 232 -4.63 5.56 23.66
CA THR A 232 -4.66 4.69 22.48
C THR A 232 -3.35 4.84 21.73
N ILE A 233 -2.72 3.73 21.38
CA ILE A 233 -1.57 3.69 20.48
C ILE A 233 -2.08 3.27 19.10
N SER A 234 -1.81 4.08 18.09
CA SER A 234 -2.15 3.75 16.71
C SER A 234 -0.87 3.60 15.89
N SER A 235 -0.80 2.54 15.10
CA SER A 235 0.32 2.30 14.17
C SER A 235 -0.23 1.85 12.83
N SER A 236 0.48 2.15 11.74
CA SER A 236 0.10 1.63 10.43
C SER A 236 0.44 0.14 10.24
N ARG A 237 0.96 -0.53 11.28
CA ARG A 237 1.30 -1.96 11.24
C ARG A 237 1.05 -2.67 12.56
N PRO A 238 0.86 -3.99 12.52
CA PRO A 238 0.95 -4.85 13.70
C PRO A 238 2.26 -4.64 14.45
N LEU A 239 2.21 -3.96 15.58
CA LEU A 239 3.33 -3.80 16.48
C LEU A 239 2.94 -4.28 17.88
N ARG A 240 3.88 -4.96 18.52
CA ARG A 240 3.87 -5.18 19.96
C ARG A 240 4.40 -3.92 20.63
N PHE A 241 3.86 -3.60 21.79
CA PHE A 241 4.29 -2.45 22.56
C PHE A 241 4.61 -2.85 23.99
N THR A 242 5.50 -2.08 24.59
CA THR A 242 5.78 -2.06 26.02
C THR A 242 5.58 -0.63 26.52
N ALA A 243 4.99 -0.51 27.71
CA ALA A 243 4.76 0.76 28.37
C ALA A 243 5.51 0.80 29.70
N SER A 244 6.23 1.88 29.96
CA SER A 244 6.89 2.15 31.23
C SER A 244 6.77 3.63 31.59
N THR A 245 7.17 3.99 32.80
CA THR A 245 7.08 5.37 33.31
C THR A 245 8.39 5.73 34.01
N ASP A 246 8.73 7.03 34.02
CA ASP A 246 9.87 7.56 34.77
C ASP A 246 9.55 7.86 36.26
N ALA A 247 8.28 7.72 36.66
CA ALA A 247 7.80 7.98 38.01
C ALA A 247 7.32 6.69 38.69
N ALA A 248 7.93 6.36 39.83
CA ALA A 248 7.70 5.10 40.56
C ALA A 248 6.25 4.89 41.04
N ASP A 249 5.47 5.95 41.14
CA ASP A 249 4.08 5.92 41.60
C ASP A 249 3.06 6.08 40.46
N VAL A 250 3.53 6.11 39.21
CA VAL A 250 2.72 5.95 38.02
C VAL A 250 2.96 4.56 37.45
N GLN A 251 1.92 3.75 37.37
CA GLN A 251 1.96 2.45 36.71
C GLN A 251 1.31 2.57 35.32
N ALA A 252 1.90 1.95 34.31
CA ALA A 252 1.32 1.85 32.97
C ALA A 252 1.20 0.38 32.58
N TRP A 253 0.10 0.03 31.92
CA TRP A 253 -0.08 -1.28 31.30
C TRP A 253 -0.84 -1.13 29.99
N LEU A 254 -0.73 -2.14 29.15
CA LEU A 254 -1.43 -2.23 27.88
C LEU A 254 -2.48 -3.33 27.98
N GLU A 255 -3.67 -3.07 27.47
CA GLU A 255 -4.65 -4.11 27.26
C GLU A 255 -4.60 -4.47 25.78
N ASP A 256 -4.23 -5.71 25.47
CA ASP A 256 -4.43 -6.25 24.14
C ASP A 256 -5.95 -6.35 23.93
N THR A 257 -6.53 -5.33 23.30
CA THR A 257 -7.95 -5.31 22.98
C THR A 257 -8.32 -6.33 21.89
N GLY A 258 -7.34 -7.13 21.44
CA GLY A 258 -7.43 -7.88 20.21
C GLY A 258 -7.34 -6.93 19.02
N TRP A 259 -6.97 -7.49 17.88
CA TRP A 259 -7.12 -6.82 16.60
C TRP A 259 -8.59 -6.45 16.42
N GLY A 260 -8.89 -5.15 16.52
CA GLY A 260 -10.19 -4.64 16.10
C GLY A 260 -10.45 -5.17 14.70
N ARG A 261 -11.53 -5.92 14.51
CA ARG A 261 -11.91 -6.38 13.17
C ARG A 261 -12.02 -5.12 12.31
N PRO A 262 -11.23 -4.97 11.23
CA PRO A 262 -11.30 -3.80 10.39
C PRO A 262 -12.74 -3.64 9.91
N THR A 263 -13.35 -2.50 10.22
CA THR A 263 -14.75 -2.19 9.88
C THR A 263 -14.91 -1.83 8.40
N SER A 264 -13.81 -1.55 7.70
CA SER A 264 -13.77 -1.32 6.25
C SER A 264 -12.38 -1.64 5.64
N ASP A 265 -12.31 -1.86 4.33
CA ASP A 265 -11.05 -2.15 3.61
C ASP A 265 -10.04 -0.98 3.65
N SER A 266 -10.50 0.27 3.87
CA SER A 266 -9.64 1.44 4.06
C SER A 266 -9.04 1.55 5.47
N GLU A 267 -9.69 0.96 6.48
CA GLU A 267 -9.24 0.97 7.88
C GLU A 267 -8.32 -0.22 8.23
N ARG A 268 -8.13 -1.17 7.30
CA ARG A 268 -7.18 -2.28 7.43
C ARG A 268 -5.72 -1.88 7.65
N THR A 269 -5.40 -0.60 7.52
CA THR A 269 -4.04 -0.10 7.61
C THR A 269 -3.66 0.40 8.99
N GLN A 270 -4.56 0.52 9.96
CA GLN A 270 -4.21 1.00 11.30
C GLN A 270 -4.52 -0.05 12.36
N SER A 271 -3.48 -0.47 13.09
CA SER A 271 -3.63 -1.22 14.33
C SER A 271 -3.78 -0.24 15.49
N GLU A 272 -4.82 -0.43 16.29
CA GLU A 272 -5.02 0.33 17.52
C GLU A 272 -4.88 -0.58 18.74
N ILE A 273 -4.14 -0.12 19.75
CA ILE A 273 -3.97 -0.80 21.02
C ILE A 273 -4.36 0.17 22.13
N ALA A 274 -5.27 -0.26 23.00
CA ALA A 274 -5.63 0.52 24.18
C ALA A 274 -4.58 0.33 25.29
N GLY A 275 -4.20 1.43 25.92
CA GLY A 275 -3.35 1.44 27.10
C GLY A 275 -3.99 2.19 28.25
N TYR A 276 -3.51 1.92 29.45
CA TYR A 276 -3.99 2.56 30.66
C TYR A 276 -2.81 2.97 31.53
N ILE A 277 -2.94 4.14 32.14
CA ILE A 277 -2.07 4.57 33.23
C ILE A 277 -2.88 4.62 34.52
N ARG A 278 -2.27 4.23 35.63
CA ARG A 278 -2.77 4.39 37.00
C ARG A 278 -1.77 5.21 37.80
N ILE A 279 -2.23 6.36 38.29
CA ILE A 279 -1.41 7.27 39.09
C ILE A 279 -1.83 7.13 40.54
N SER A 280 -0.88 6.81 41.42
CA SER A 280 -1.10 6.85 42.87
C SER A 280 -0.98 8.30 43.34
N LEU A 281 -2.00 8.81 44.04
CA LEU A 281 -2.06 10.24 44.40
C LEU A 281 -1.37 10.58 45.74
N GLY A 282 -0.93 9.58 46.50
CA GLY A 282 -0.40 9.77 47.84
C GLY A 282 -1.40 10.43 48.80
N THR A 283 -0.94 10.92 49.95
CA THR A 283 -1.78 11.63 50.93
C THR A 283 -1.93 13.13 50.63
N ARG A 284 -1.03 13.70 49.82
CA ARG A 284 -1.07 15.09 49.36
C ARG A 284 -0.58 15.16 47.90
N PRO A 285 -1.49 15.19 46.91
CA PRO A 285 -1.09 15.30 45.51
C PRO A 285 -0.47 16.68 45.27
N ALA A 286 0.82 16.72 44.96
CA ALA A 286 1.52 17.91 44.50
C ALA A 286 1.53 17.92 42.96
N ALA A 287 1.54 19.11 42.38
CA ALA A 287 1.66 19.28 40.94
C ALA A 287 3.00 18.71 40.48
N ARG A 288 2.99 17.87 39.44
CA ARG A 288 4.20 17.23 38.93
C ARG A 288 4.02 16.70 37.53
N THR A 289 5.15 16.42 36.90
CA THR A 289 5.23 15.78 35.59
C THR A 289 5.79 14.37 35.72
N ALA A 290 5.26 13.45 34.94
CA ALA A 290 5.86 12.16 34.64
C ALA A 290 5.87 11.97 33.12
N THR A 291 6.56 10.95 32.64
CA THR A 291 6.63 10.59 31.23
C THR A 291 6.23 9.13 31.08
N LEU A 292 5.20 8.89 30.27
CA LEU A 292 4.92 7.56 29.73
C LEU A 292 5.90 7.31 28.58
N ILE A 293 6.67 6.22 28.67
CA ILE A 293 7.60 5.78 27.64
C ILE A 293 6.96 4.56 26.97
N LEU A 294 6.67 4.70 25.67
CA LEU A 294 6.16 3.64 24.83
C LEU A 294 7.27 3.20 23.88
N SER A 295 7.56 1.91 23.85
CA SER A 295 8.53 1.33 22.93
C SER A 295 7.94 0.09 22.27
N SER A 296 8.49 -0.29 21.12
CA SER A 296 8.12 -1.52 20.43
C SER A 296 9.38 -2.38 20.24
N PRO A 297 9.39 -3.64 20.70
CA PRO A 297 10.50 -4.55 20.39
C PRO A 297 10.60 -4.87 18.89
N ASP A 298 9.54 -4.59 18.12
CA ASP A 298 9.51 -4.78 16.68
C ASP A 298 10.19 -3.63 15.92
N ILE A 299 10.54 -2.54 16.62
CA ILE A 299 11.23 -1.37 16.05
C ILE A 299 12.36 -0.93 16.98
N ALA A 300 13.58 -1.38 16.67
CA ALA A 300 14.75 -1.04 17.46
C ALA A 300 14.98 0.49 17.53
N GLY A 301 15.25 1.00 18.74
CA GLY A 301 15.66 2.38 18.97
C GLY A 301 14.54 3.42 18.86
N VAL A 302 13.28 3.02 18.74
CA VAL A 302 12.15 3.96 18.72
C VAL A 302 11.41 3.96 20.06
N GLU A 303 11.41 5.12 20.69
CA GLU A 303 10.63 5.42 21.90
C GLU A 303 9.72 6.62 21.65
N LEU A 304 8.45 6.50 22.01
CA LEU A 304 7.52 7.62 22.10
C LEU A 304 7.39 8.04 23.57
N ARG A 305 7.68 9.31 23.85
CA ARG A 305 7.56 9.91 25.18
C ARG A 305 6.30 10.75 25.24
N VAL A 306 5.35 10.35 26.08
CA VAL A 306 4.05 11.01 26.28
C VAL A 306 4.06 11.69 27.65
N PRO A 307 4.02 13.02 27.73
CA PRO A 307 3.98 13.73 29.00
C PRO A 307 2.70 13.41 29.77
N ILE A 308 2.86 13.18 31.08
CA ILE A 308 1.78 13.04 32.05
C ILE A 308 1.86 14.26 32.96
N ARG A 309 0.79 15.06 33.02
CA ARG A 309 0.69 16.18 33.96
C ARG A 309 -0.31 15.88 35.04
N LEU A 310 0.16 15.93 36.29
CA LEU A 310 -0.68 15.89 37.47
C LEU A 310 -0.89 17.32 37.95
N ASP A 311 -2.11 17.82 37.83
CA ASP A 311 -2.48 19.17 38.25
C ASP A 311 -3.03 19.14 39.69
N THR A 312 -2.63 20.11 40.50
CA THR A 312 -3.25 20.34 41.80
C THR A 312 -4.70 20.79 41.62
N PRO A 313 -5.63 20.36 42.49
CA PRO A 313 -6.96 20.94 42.50
C PRO A 313 -6.82 22.45 42.69
N VAL A 314 -7.41 23.25 41.78
CA VAL A 314 -7.56 24.68 42.04
C VAL A 314 -8.58 24.79 43.17
N ASP A 315 -8.14 25.20 44.36
CA ASP A 315 -9.03 25.46 45.49
C ASP A 315 -10.05 26.51 45.05
N GLY A 316 -11.26 26.04 44.76
CA GLY A 316 -12.30 26.83 44.13
C GLY A 316 -12.85 27.86 45.11
N ASN A 317 -12.28 29.07 45.09
CA ASN A 317 -12.93 30.27 45.61
C ASN A 317 -13.05 31.39 44.56
N ALA A 318 -12.84 31.08 43.28
CA ALA A 318 -13.05 32.02 42.18
C ALA A 318 -14.26 31.60 41.34
N GLY A 319 -15.36 32.35 41.46
CA GLY A 319 -16.59 32.16 40.68
C GLY A 319 -16.44 32.65 39.25
N THR A 320 -15.70 31.92 38.42
CA THR A 320 -15.61 32.18 36.97
C THR A 320 -15.90 30.90 36.17
N ALA A 321 -16.75 31.06 35.15
CA ALA A 321 -17.33 29.99 34.35
C ALA A 321 -16.28 29.06 33.70
N ALA A 322 -16.59 27.76 33.65
CA ALA A 322 -15.77 26.74 33.02
C ALA A 322 -15.56 27.07 31.52
N PRO A 323 -14.31 27.07 31.02
CA PRO A 323 -14.08 27.16 29.59
C PRO A 323 -14.43 25.81 28.94
N GLU A 324 -15.32 25.87 27.95
CA GLU A 324 -15.50 24.79 26.97
C GLU A 324 -14.14 24.52 26.30
N LEU A 325 -13.60 23.31 26.51
CA LEU A 325 -12.37 22.85 25.88
C LEU A 325 -12.65 22.54 24.39
N ALA A 326 -12.59 23.56 23.56
CA ALA A 326 -12.44 23.41 22.11
C ALA A 326 -10.93 23.31 21.77
N GLY A 327 -10.55 22.21 21.12
CA GLY A 327 -9.18 21.96 20.70
C GLY A 327 -8.72 22.94 19.60
N GLN A 328 -7.63 23.65 19.85
CA GLN A 328 -6.78 24.22 18.81
C GLN A 328 -5.36 23.66 19.00
N GLU A 329 -4.90 22.93 18.00
CA GLU A 329 -3.56 22.33 17.94
C GLU A 329 -2.54 23.36 17.43
N GLU A 330 -1.51 23.64 18.22
CA GLU A 330 -0.24 24.17 17.73
C GLU A 330 0.72 23.00 17.46
N VAL A 331 1.07 22.79 16.20
CA VAL A 331 2.02 21.75 15.77
C VAL A 331 3.43 22.15 16.21
N THR A 332 3.89 21.55 17.31
CA THR A 332 5.30 21.67 17.73
C THR A 332 6.11 20.56 17.06
N THR A 333 6.99 20.92 16.13
CA THR A 333 7.89 20.01 15.41
C THR A 333 8.95 19.44 16.35
N MET A 334 9.00 18.11 16.52
CA MET A 334 10.07 17.43 17.26
C MET A 334 11.42 17.55 16.54
N LYS A 335 12.47 17.96 17.26
CA LYS A 335 13.86 17.87 16.81
C LYS A 335 14.32 16.41 16.88
N ALA A 336 14.77 15.86 15.76
CA ALA A 336 15.47 14.59 15.72
C ALA A 336 16.81 14.72 16.46
N VAL A 337 17.10 13.77 17.36
CA VAL A 337 18.43 13.59 17.95
C VAL A 337 19.31 12.97 16.86
N PRO A 338 20.46 13.57 16.50
CA PRO A 338 21.34 12.97 15.51
C PRO A 338 21.98 11.70 16.07
N SER A 339 21.85 10.61 15.32
CA SER A 339 22.62 9.38 15.54
C SER A 339 24.09 9.69 15.27
N GLU A 340 24.96 9.48 16.25
CA GLU A 340 26.42 9.51 16.07
C GLU A 340 26.81 8.49 14.99
N ALA A 341 27.52 8.96 13.96
CA ALA A 341 28.12 8.13 12.95
C ALA A 341 29.37 7.48 13.54
N VAL A 342 29.39 6.14 13.57
CA VAL A 342 30.60 5.38 13.82
C VAL A 342 31.48 5.49 12.57
N GLU A 343 32.50 6.34 12.64
CA GLU A 343 33.60 6.36 11.67
C GLU A 343 34.44 5.10 11.83
N SER A 344 34.23 4.11 10.97
CA SER A 344 35.21 3.05 10.75
C SER A 344 36.26 3.54 9.76
N GLY A 345 37.34 4.11 10.31
CA GLY A 345 38.58 4.37 9.57
C GLY A 345 39.21 3.06 9.10
N GLY A 346 39.61 3.04 7.83
CA GLY A 346 40.30 1.91 7.21
C GLY A 346 41.04 2.35 5.95
N ALA A 347 42.12 3.10 6.13
CA ALA A 347 43.15 3.23 5.11
C ALA A 347 44.15 2.08 5.28
N LEU A 348 44.54 1.42 4.18
CA LEU A 348 45.94 1.09 3.87
C LEU A 348 46.07 0.36 2.52
N LYS A 349 46.85 1.01 1.65
CA LYS A 349 47.57 0.59 0.43
C LYS A 349 46.80 0.34 -0.87
#